data_AF-A0A3D4G0P7-F1
#
_entry.id   AF-A0A3D4G0P7-F1
#
_cell.length_a   1.000
_cell.length_b   1.000
_cell.length_c   1.000
_cell.angle_alpha   90.00
_cell.angle_beta   90.00
_cell.angle_gamma   90.00
#
_symmetry.space_group_name_H-M   'P 1'
#
loop_
_entity.id
_entity.type
_entity.pdbx_description
1 polymer ?
#
loop_
_entity_poly.entity_id
_entity_poly.type
_entity_poly.pdbx_seq_one_letter_code
_entity_poly.pdbx_strand_id
1 'polypeptide(L)'
;MILRRYGDSVQSVVLNFNSRALTEIGFRRDHKISHPAEVFFGTHERVHGHELVVTAEGYVQDEVEQLLLADLEVRVLELSEDEVLLVESEQGVDYPKTRTVQKTIVHEGENRLHFSITVHPPLRMGVYRKVDGSR
;
A
#
# COMPACT_ATOMS: atom_id res chain seq x y z
N MET A 1 -12.78 2.35 -0.98
CA MET A 1 -12.29 3.26 0.09
C MET A 1 -11.19 2.57 0.88
N ILE A 2 -10.20 3.30 1.41
CA ILE A 2 -9.10 2.72 2.21
C ILE A 2 -9.24 3.14 3.68
N LEU A 3 -9.17 2.16 4.57
CA LEU A 3 -9.23 2.30 6.02
C LEU A 3 -7.95 1.78 6.67
N ARG A 4 -7.62 2.32 7.84
CA ARG A 4 -6.56 1.80 8.71
C ARG A 4 -6.97 1.84 10.17
N ARG A 5 -6.57 0.83 10.93
CA ARG A 5 -6.76 0.80 12.38
C ARG A 5 -5.70 1.65 13.07
N TYR A 6 -6.14 2.51 13.99
CA TYR A 6 -5.31 3.27 14.91
C TYR A 6 -5.82 3.04 16.33
N GLY A 7 -5.22 2.07 17.03
CA GLY A 7 -5.64 1.68 18.37
C GLY A 7 -7.06 1.12 18.39
N ASP A 8 -7.98 1.88 18.98
CA ASP A 8 -9.39 1.56 19.16
C ASP A 8 -10.31 2.13 18.06
N SER A 9 -9.74 2.74 17.02
CA SER A 9 -10.50 3.32 15.91
C SER A 9 -10.06 2.79 14.55
N VAL A 10 -11.00 2.72 13.62
CA VAL A 10 -10.78 2.46 12.19
C VAL A 10 -11.11 3.76 11.45
N GLN A 11 -10.15 4.26 10.68
CA GLN A 11 -10.22 5.59 10.08
C GLN A 11 -9.88 5.55 8.59
N SER A 12 -10.51 6.42 7.81
CA SER A 12 -10.20 6.55 6.40
C SER A 12 -8.84 7.22 6.18
N VAL A 13 -8.10 6.69 5.21
CA VAL A 13 -6.76 7.13 4.87
C VAL A 13 -6.58 7.21 3.36
N VAL A 14 -5.60 8.00 2.95
CA VAL A 14 -5.04 7.98 1.60
C VAL A 14 -3.57 7.57 1.67
N LEU A 15 -3.04 7.04 0.57
CA LEU A 15 -1.60 6.84 0.43
C LEU A 15 -0.90 8.19 0.67
N ASN A 16 0.17 8.14 1.43
CA ASN A 16 0.97 9.30 1.79
C ASN A 16 2.43 8.88 1.85
N PHE A 17 3.06 8.90 0.69
CA PHE A 17 4.44 8.54 0.52
C PHE A 17 5.26 9.75 0.03
N ASN A 18 6.53 9.80 0.43
CA ASN A 18 7.49 10.77 -0.09
C ASN A 18 8.80 10.04 -0.36
N SER A 19 9.15 9.87 -1.65
CA SER A 19 10.38 9.18 -2.10
C SER A 19 11.65 9.76 -1.50
N ARG A 20 11.62 11.04 -1.10
CA ARG A 20 12.77 11.73 -0.53
C ARG A 20 12.89 11.61 0.98
N ALA A 21 11.88 11.09 1.67
CA ALA A 21 11.82 11.14 3.14
C ALA A 21 11.66 9.78 3.82
N LEU A 22 11.02 8.79 3.18
CA LEU A 22 10.73 7.49 3.80
C LEU A 22 10.76 6.37 2.77
N THR A 23 11.25 5.19 3.16
CA THR A 23 11.17 3.95 2.36
C THR A 23 9.90 3.16 2.64
N GLU A 24 9.14 3.49 3.68
CA GLU A 24 7.89 2.81 4.04
C GLU A 24 6.68 3.38 3.30
N ILE A 25 5.76 2.51 2.86
CA ILE A 25 4.49 2.94 2.26
C ILE A 25 3.61 3.58 3.35
N GLY A 26 3.56 4.90 3.33
CA GLY A 26 2.83 5.67 4.34
C GLY A 26 1.36 5.85 4.01
N PHE A 27 0.57 6.11 5.05
CA PHE A 27 -0.84 6.47 4.97
C PHE A 27 -1.10 7.72 5.81
N ARG A 28 -1.93 8.62 5.29
CA ARG A 28 -2.38 9.82 6.01
C ARG A 28 -3.90 9.78 6.13
N ARG A 29 -4.40 10.12 7.31
CA ARG A 29 -5.84 10.30 7.57
C ARG A 29 -6.39 11.37 6.63
N ASP A 30 -7.49 11.07 5.95
CA ASP A 30 -8.24 12.05 5.16
C ASP A 30 -9.49 12.55 5.90
N HIS A 31 -9.73 12.02 7.11
CA HIS A 31 -10.78 12.42 8.05
C HIS A 31 -12.22 12.28 7.52
N LYS A 32 -12.45 11.51 6.45
CA LYS A 32 -13.80 11.27 5.93
C LYS A 32 -14.61 10.35 6.84
N ILE A 33 -13.98 9.33 7.42
CA ILE A 33 -14.60 8.34 8.31
C ILE A 33 -13.70 8.08 9.52
N SER A 34 -14.35 7.90 10.67
CA SER A 34 -13.75 7.40 11.90
C SER A 34 -14.81 6.62 12.67
N HIS A 35 -14.58 5.33 12.89
CA HIS A 35 -15.45 4.45 13.66
C HIS A 35 -14.67 3.81 14.81
N PRO A 36 -15.31 3.53 15.96
CA PRO A 36 -14.75 2.60 16.93
C PRO A 36 -14.47 1.26 16.24
N ALA A 37 -13.30 0.69 16.49
CA ALA A 37 -12.87 -0.57 15.88
C ALA A 37 -13.84 -1.70 16.22
N GLU A 38 -14.33 -1.76 17.46
CA GLU A 38 -15.34 -2.72 17.89
C GLU A 38 -16.62 -2.65 17.04
N VAL A 39 -17.10 -1.45 16.75
CA VAL A 39 -18.29 -1.25 15.91
C VAL A 39 -18.00 -1.66 14.47
N PHE A 40 -16.85 -1.28 13.91
CA PHE A 40 -16.48 -1.66 12.55
C PHE A 40 -16.41 -3.19 12.41
N PHE A 41 -15.65 -3.87 13.28
CA PHE A 41 -15.49 -5.33 13.24
C PHE A 41 -16.76 -6.10 13.68
N GLY A 42 -17.68 -5.47 14.40
CA GLY A 42 -18.99 -6.05 14.71
C GLY A 42 -20.03 -5.91 13.59
N THR A 43 -19.81 -5.00 12.64
CA THR A 43 -20.76 -4.71 11.53
C THR A 43 -20.21 -5.04 10.15
N HIS A 44 -18.92 -5.33 10.03
CA HIS A 44 -18.26 -5.70 8.80
C HIS A 44 -17.52 -7.02 8.95
N GLU A 45 -17.64 -7.87 7.95
CA GLU A 45 -16.88 -9.11 7.87
C GLU A 45 -15.81 -9.00 6.78
N ARG A 46 -14.70 -9.68 7.01
CA ARG A 46 -13.63 -9.81 6.02
C ARG A 46 -14.05 -10.85 4.99
N VAL A 47 -14.14 -10.44 3.73
CA VAL A 47 -14.55 -11.30 2.61
C VAL A 47 -13.34 -12.01 2.01
N HIS A 48 -12.26 -11.27 1.72
CA HIS A 48 -11.01 -11.80 1.19
C HIS A 48 -9.86 -10.81 1.47
N GLY A 49 -8.69 -11.00 0.85
CA GLY A 49 -7.60 -10.05 0.98
C GLY A 49 -6.64 -10.07 -0.20
N HIS A 50 -5.95 -8.94 -0.36
CA HIS A 50 -4.95 -8.70 -1.38
C HIS A 50 -3.56 -8.55 -0.76
N GLU A 51 -2.57 -9.12 -1.43
CA GLU A 51 -1.16 -8.83 -1.21
C GLU A 51 -0.64 -8.07 -2.43
N LEU A 52 -0.38 -6.78 -2.26
CA LEU A 52 0.11 -5.93 -3.33
C LEU A 52 1.64 -5.94 -3.35
N VAL A 53 2.18 -6.55 -4.39
CA VAL A 53 3.59 -6.47 -4.77
C VAL A 53 3.67 -5.73 -6.10
N VAL A 54 4.38 -4.61 -6.08
CA VAL A 54 4.73 -3.84 -7.28
C VAL A 54 6.24 -3.81 -7.42
N THR A 55 6.69 -3.80 -8.67
CA THR A 55 8.11 -3.71 -9.04
C THR A 55 8.25 -2.74 -10.19
N ALA A 56 9.29 -1.91 -10.15
CA ALA A 56 9.67 -1.02 -11.24
C ALA A 56 11.18 -1.11 -11.48
N GLU A 57 11.61 -0.88 -12.72
CA GLU A 57 13.02 -0.93 -13.11
C GLU A 57 13.39 0.22 -14.04
N GLY A 58 14.67 0.58 -14.07
CA GLY A 58 15.17 1.64 -14.93
C GLY A 58 16.57 2.13 -14.59
N TYR A 59 17.00 3.20 -15.24
CA TYR A 59 18.38 3.70 -15.15
C TYR A 59 18.56 4.86 -14.17
N VAL A 60 17.46 5.48 -13.73
CA VAL A 60 17.46 6.63 -12.82
C VAL A 60 16.62 6.28 -11.61
N GLN A 61 17.24 6.22 -10.43
CA GLN A 61 16.58 5.73 -9.21
C GLN A 61 15.28 6.49 -8.88
N ASP A 62 15.28 7.83 -8.88
CA ASP A 62 14.10 8.63 -8.53
C ASP A 62 12.92 8.40 -9.49
N GLU A 63 13.20 8.22 -10.79
CA GLU A 63 12.16 7.90 -11.79
C GLU A 63 11.57 6.52 -11.54
N VAL A 64 12.41 5.53 -11.23
CA VAL A 64 11.97 4.16 -10.92
C VAL A 64 11.13 4.13 -9.64
N GLU A 65 11.52 4.90 -8.62
CA GLU A 65 10.73 5.05 -7.39
C GLU A 65 9.36 5.67 -7.69
N GLN A 66 9.30 6.73 -8.49
CA GLN A 66 8.03 7.36 -8.88
C GLN A 66 7.12 6.41 -9.66
N LEU A 67 7.68 5.63 -10.60
CA LEU A 67 6.93 4.63 -11.36
C LEU A 67 6.34 3.54 -10.47
N LEU A 68 7.14 3.04 -9.52
CA LEU A 68 6.69 2.04 -8.53
C LEU A 68 5.49 2.55 -7.74
N LEU A 69 5.56 3.81 -7.29
CA LEU A 69 4.53 4.41 -6.44
C LEU A 69 3.26 4.70 -7.23
N ALA A 70 3.38 5.17 -8.47
CA ALA A 70 2.25 5.37 -9.36
C ALA A 70 1.52 4.04 -9.63
N ASP A 71 2.26 2.94 -9.89
CA ASP A 71 1.66 1.61 -10.05
C ASP A 71 0.95 1.16 -8.76
N LEU A 72 1.57 1.35 -7.59
CA LEU A 72 0.94 1.02 -6.32
C LEU A 72 -0.35 1.82 -6.09
N GLU A 73 -0.33 3.12 -6.37
CA GLU A 73 -1.49 3.99 -6.20
C GLU A 73 -2.63 3.57 -7.11
N VAL A 74 -2.36 3.29 -8.39
CA VAL A 74 -3.38 2.79 -9.33
C VAL A 74 -3.99 1.49 -8.82
N ARG A 75 -3.18 0.50 -8.44
CA ARG A 75 -3.71 -0.79 -7.96
C ARG A 75 -4.55 -0.65 -6.69
N VAL A 76 -4.11 0.19 -5.76
CA VAL A 76 -4.89 0.46 -4.54
C VAL A 76 -6.21 1.16 -4.88
N LEU A 77 -6.20 2.11 -5.83
CA LEU A 77 -7.40 2.82 -6.26
C LEU A 77 -8.40 1.86 -6.92
N GLU A 78 -7.96 1.05 -7.88
CA GLU A 78 -8.77 0.04 -8.58
C GLU A 78 -9.47 -0.91 -7.60
N LEU A 79 -8.75 -1.40 -6.60
CA LEU A 79 -9.35 -2.26 -5.56
C LEU A 79 -10.35 -1.51 -4.67
N SER A 80 -10.21 -0.19 -4.56
CA SER A 80 -11.00 0.62 -3.64
C SER A 80 -12.28 1.19 -4.27
N GLU A 81 -12.51 1.02 -5.57
CA GLU A 81 -13.70 1.55 -6.25
C GLU A 81 -14.99 0.87 -5.76
N ASP A 82 -14.95 -0.46 -5.61
CA ASP A 82 -16.13 -1.28 -5.28
C ASP A 82 -16.11 -1.81 -3.83
N GLU A 83 -14.99 -1.65 -3.12
CA GLU A 83 -14.76 -2.34 -1.85
C GLU A 83 -14.26 -1.42 -0.72
N VAL A 84 -14.54 -1.84 0.53
CA VAL A 84 -13.94 -1.24 1.72
C VAL A 84 -12.67 -2.01 2.04
N LEU A 85 -11.52 -1.40 1.77
CA LEU A 85 -10.22 -1.99 2.05
C LEU A 85 -9.74 -1.56 3.43
N LEU A 86 -9.26 -2.50 4.23
CA LEU A 86 -8.56 -2.23 5.49
C LEU A 86 -7.09 -2.61 5.32
N VAL A 87 -6.17 -1.69 5.63
CA VAL A 87 -4.73 -2.00 5.69
C VAL A 87 -4.48 -2.96 6.86
N GLU A 88 -4.01 -4.16 6.54
CA GLU A 88 -3.71 -5.22 7.51
C GLU A 88 -2.21 -5.32 7.84
N SER A 89 -1.34 -4.66 7.07
CA SER A 89 0.09 -4.61 7.38
C SER A 89 0.40 -3.84 8.67
N GLU A 90 1.22 -4.41 9.55
CA GLU A 90 1.54 -3.88 10.88
C GLU A 90 2.95 -3.31 10.99
N GLN A 91 3.08 -2.13 11.62
CA GLN A 91 4.38 -1.51 11.87
C GLN A 91 5.26 -2.40 12.75
N GLY A 92 6.52 -2.56 12.34
CA GLY A 92 7.49 -3.40 13.05
C GLY A 92 7.36 -4.91 12.79
N VAL A 93 6.33 -5.36 12.07
CA VAL A 93 6.10 -6.78 11.74
C VAL A 93 6.27 -7.01 10.24
N ASP A 94 5.30 -6.55 9.43
CA ASP A 94 5.26 -6.78 7.99
C ASP A 94 4.89 -5.52 7.20
N TYR A 95 5.23 -4.36 7.76
CA TYR A 95 4.92 -3.08 7.13
C TYR A 95 5.61 -2.91 5.78
N PRO A 96 4.85 -2.59 4.71
CA PRO A 96 5.37 -2.51 3.35
C PRO A 96 6.37 -1.37 3.20
N LYS A 97 7.46 -1.66 2.52
CA LYS A 97 8.55 -0.72 2.23
C LYS A 97 9.22 -1.02 0.91
N THR A 98 9.82 -0.01 0.31
CA THR A 98 10.62 -0.13 -0.90
C THR A 98 11.93 -0.86 -0.61
N ARG A 99 12.29 -1.76 -1.52
CA ARG A 99 13.57 -2.47 -1.54
C ARG A 99 14.22 -2.22 -2.87
N THR A 100 15.41 -1.63 -2.84
CA THR A 100 16.17 -1.27 -4.04
C THR A 100 17.33 -2.23 -4.24
N VAL A 101 17.44 -2.76 -5.45
CA VAL A 101 18.61 -3.50 -5.94
C VAL A 101 19.25 -2.67 -7.04
N GLN A 102 20.54 -2.36 -6.88
CA GLN A 102 21.35 -1.66 -7.87
C GLN A 102 22.35 -2.62 -8.50
N LYS A 103 22.44 -2.63 -9.82
CA LYS A 103 23.41 -3.42 -10.59
C LYS A 103 24.07 -2.56 -11.65
N THR A 104 25.31 -2.85 -11.98
CA THR A 104 25.95 -2.32 -13.19
C THR A 104 25.69 -3.28 -14.34
N ILE A 105 25.17 -2.77 -15.45
CA ILE A 105 24.94 -3.54 -16.67
C ILE A 105 25.65 -2.86 -17.85
N VAL A 106 26.00 -3.63 -18.87
CA VAL A 106 26.50 -3.08 -20.13
C VAL A 106 25.30 -2.77 -21.01
N HIS A 107 25.13 -1.51 -21.41
CA HIS A 107 24.08 -1.04 -22.31
C HIS A 107 24.71 -0.11 -23.35
N GLU A 108 24.47 -0.39 -24.63
CA GLU A 108 25.10 0.34 -25.76
C GLU A 108 26.64 0.38 -25.71
N GLY A 109 27.26 -0.68 -25.17
CA GLY A 109 28.73 -0.77 -25.06
C GLY A 109 29.32 -0.01 -23.87
N GLU A 110 28.49 0.62 -23.04
CA GLU A 110 28.90 1.37 -21.86
C GLU A 110 28.35 0.76 -20.57
N ASN A 111 29.09 0.90 -19.47
CA ASN A 111 28.60 0.52 -18.15
C ASN A 111 27.56 1.54 -17.67
N ARG A 112 26.34 1.07 -17.41
CA ARG A 112 25.23 1.86 -16.84
C ARG A 112 24.73 1.25 -15.54
N LEU A 113 24.26 2.10 -14.63
CA LEU A 113 23.54 1.65 -13.44
C LEU A 113 22.10 1.28 -13.82
N HIS A 114 21.64 0.16 -13.29
CA HIS A 114 20.27 -0.31 -13.42
C HIS A 114 19.70 -0.54 -12.01
N PHE A 115 18.53 0.03 -11.77
CA PHE A 115 17.80 -0.03 -10.52
C PHE A 115 16.58 -0.92 -10.71
N SER A 116 16.34 -1.80 -9.75
CA SER A 116 15.12 -2.59 -9.62
C SER A 116 14.58 -2.37 -8.21
N ILE A 117 13.36 -1.84 -8.11
CA ILE A 117 12.75 -1.44 -6.84
C ILE A 117 11.46 -2.22 -6.68
N THR A 118 11.22 -2.78 -5.50
CA THR A 118 10.04 -3.60 -5.21
C THR A 118 9.46 -3.23 -3.86
N VAL A 119 8.13 -3.29 -3.72
CA VAL A 119 7.48 -3.23 -2.40
C VAL A 119 7.60 -4.59 -1.71
N HIS A 120 8.38 -4.64 -0.63
CA HIS A 120 8.56 -5.84 0.17
C HIS A 120 8.89 -5.54 1.65
N PRO A 121 8.09 -6.06 2.63
CA PRO A 121 6.95 -6.97 2.49
C PRO A 121 5.77 -6.41 1.65
N PRO A 122 4.86 -7.25 1.13
CA PRO A 122 3.71 -6.77 0.35
C PRO A 122 2.81 -5.85 1.18
N LEU A 123 2.14 -4.91 0.53
CA LEU A 123 1.05 -4.17 1.17
C LEU A 123 -0.16 -5.11 1.28
N ARG A 124 -0.50 -5.50 2.51
CA ARG A 124 -1.63 -6.38 2.81
C ARG A 124 -2.89 -5.59 3.06
N MET A 125 -3.95 -5.93 2.35
CA MET A 125 -5.24 -5.27 2.45
C MET A 125 -6.34 -6.30 2.57
N GLY A 126 -7.14 -6.22 3.64
CA GLY A 126 -8.35 -7.01 3.80
C GLY A 126 -9.52 -6.32 3.13
N VAL A 127 -10.35 -7.07 2.43
CA VAL A 127 -11.61 -6.59 1.86
C VAL A 127 -12.71 -6.84 2.86
N TYR A 128 -13.43 -5.77 3.22
CA TYR A 128 -14.52 -5.82 4.20
C TYR A 128 -15.85 -5.46 3.55
N ARG A 129 -16.90 -6.18 3.93
CA ARG A 129 -18.28 -5.87 3.55
C ARG A 129 -19.13 -5.75 4.79
N LYS A 130 -20.06 -4.79 4.76
CA LYS A 130 -21.05 -4.65 5.82
C LYS A 130 -21.94 -5.89 5.85
N VAL A 131 -22.09 -6.49 7.01
CA VAL A 131 -23.06 -7.57 7.22
C VAL A 131 -24.39 -6.88 7.47
N ASP A 132 -25.30 -6.91 6.50
CA ASP A 132 -26.67 -6.49 6.75
C ASP A 132 -27.27 -7.44 7.77
N GLY A 133 -27.51 -6.94 8.98
CA GLY A 133 -28.25 -7.65 10.01
C GLY A 133 -29.71 -7.81 9.60
N SER A 134 -29.98 -8.64 8.59
CA SER A 134 -31.31 -9.17 8.34
C SER A 134 -31.50 -10.41 9.22
N ARG A 135 -31.93 -10.17 10.44
CA ARG A 135 -32.72 -11.12 11.22
C ARG A 135 -33.95 -10.41 11.77
#